data_AF-A0A4R8C4A9-F1
#
_entry.id   AF-A0A4R8C4A9-F1
#
_cell.length_a   1.000
_cell.length_b   1.000
_cell.length_c   1.000
_cell.angle_alpha   90.00
_cell.angle_beta   90.00
_cell.angle_gamma   90.00
#
_symmetry.space_group_name_H-M   'P 1'
#
loop_
_entity.id
_entity.type
_entity.pdbx_description
1 polymer ?
#
loop_
_entity_poly.entity_id
_entity_poly.type
_entity_poly.pdbx_seq_one_letter_code
_entity_poly.pdbx_strand_id
1 'polypeptide(L)'
;MRKPLGTAAAILLAAAGMLPGTAVAGPSVVSKPDATSAGGCGISVGSVTAGGDHGYKSVVAATPPTATAAGILGRAVYPDGAVRISSSMSWGDDGVSIAFVGGYSVLGDALYYTQYSTGDSGVIEGGNKRIGGGWGSFVALDEAVYFDKVLRHNTYGLSNGTLYRWTVSNGVWRNKVSAPGFASVKSMALISSTKTYDTFLANTRGGALYTIHIPTTAPMKPIVKQVRSATWQGFETLLASQCGQYGTLLLGIDRDTHTGYVYAVGHATGTTTVIQSFGKVAGTFTDPVYFHWTDGNPTFKPPFGE
;
A
#
# COMPACT_ATOMS: atom_id res chain seq x y z
N MET A 1 -67.23 -47.30 3.95
CA MET A 1 -68.07 -47.17 5.16
C MET A 1 -68.02 -45.74 5.67
N ARG A 2 -69.20 -45.13 5.81
CA ARG A 2 -69.62 -44.06 6.75
C ARG A 2 -68.74 -42.79 6.92
N LYS A 3 -69.19 -41.75 6.21
CA LYS A 3 -69.54 -40.34 6.57
C LYS A 3 -68.82 -39.57 7.71
N PRO A 4 -68.82 -38.20 7.60
CA PRO A 4 -67.90 -37.26 8.24
C PRO A 4 -68.46 -36.62 9.51
N LEU A 5 -67.62 -35.88 10.25
CA LEU A 5 -68.06 -34.75 11.08
C LEU A 5 -67.16 -33.55 10.82
N GLY A 6 -67.79 -32.45 10.38
CA GLY A 6 -67.21 -31.12 10.40
C GLY A 6 -67.47 -30.44 11.74
N THR A 7 -66.61 -29.50 12.08
CA THR A 7 -66.89 -28.46 13.07
C THR A 7 -66.28 -27.17 12.57
N ALA A 8 -67.14 -26.15 12.43
CA ALA A 8 -66.80 -24.78 12.10
C ALA A 8 -66.41 -24.00 13.37
N ALA A 9 -65.44 -23.09 13.24
CA ALA A 9 -65.18 -21.87 14.05
C ALA A 9 -63.68 -21.53 13.91
N ALA A 10 -63.20 -20.29 13.81
CA ALA A 10 -63.76 -18.97 13.64
C ALA A 10 -62.60 -18.12 13.05
N ILE A 11 -62.90 -17.21 12.14
CA ILE A 11 -61.92 -16.29 11.57
C ILE A 11 -61.68 -15.19 12.61
N LEU A 12 -60.50 -15.20 13.24
CA LEU A 12 -59.96 -14.06 13.98
C LEU A 12 -59.04 -13.28 13.04
N LEU A 13 -59.56 -12.17 12.49
CA LEU A 13 -58.72 -11.12 11.93
C LEU A 13 -57.98 -10.44 13.09
N ALA A 14 -56.77 -10.89 13.38
CA ALA A 14 -55.83 -10.12 14.18
C ALA A 14 -55.10 -9.13 13.24
N ALA A 15 -55.45 -7.86 13.35
CA ALA A 15 -54.68 -6.76 12.80
C ALA A 15 -53.32 -6.71 13.52
N ALA A 16 -52.30 -7.31 12.92
CA ALA A 16 -50.92 -7.13 13.35
C ALA A 16 -50.44 -5.76 12.83
N GLY A 17 -50.28 -4.82 13.76
CA GLY A 17 -49.75 -3.49 13.47
C GLY A 17 -48.40 -3.57 12.76
N MET A 18 -48.26 -2.77 11.71
CA MET A 18 -46.96 -2.44 11.13
C MET A 18 -46.13 -1.71 12.18
N LEU A 19 -45.31 -2.44 12.93
CA LEU A 19 -44.14 -1.87 13.55
C LEU A 19 -43.17 -1.49 12.43
N PRO A 20 -42.60 -0.27 12.42
CA PRO A 20 -41.50 0.05 11.52
C PRO A 20 -40.35 -0.88 11.89
N GLY A 21 -40.15 -1.93 11.09
CA GLY A 21 -39.02 -2.81 11.20
C GLY A 21 -37.77 -1.95 11.04
N THR A 22 -36.99 -1.83 12.10
CA THR A 22 -35.60 -1.41 12.01
C THR A 22 -34.94 -2.34 11.01
N ALA A 23 -34.62 -1.82 9.81
CA ALA A 23 -33.77 -2.52 8.88
C ALA A 23 -32.49 -2.88 9.64
N VAL A 24 -32.31 -4.17 9.94
CA VAL A 24 -31.05 -4.69 10.40
C VAL A 24 -30.09 -4.41 9.25
N ALA A 25 -29.21 -3.43 9.44
CA ALA A 25 -28.13 -3.18 8.49
C ALA A 25 -27.42 -4.52 8.28
N GLY A 26 -27.46 -5.02 7.03
CA GLY A 26 -26.64 -6.15 6.65
C GLY A 26 -25.16 -5.86 6.94
N PRO A 27 -24.31 -6.89 7.05
CA PRO A 27 -22.88 -6.70 7.31
C PRO A 27 -22.32 -5.69 6.31
N SER A 28 -21.67 -4.66 6.87
CA SER A 28 -21.03 -3.61 6.08
C SER A 28 -19.81 -4.22 5.42
N VAL A 29 -19.90 -4.52 4.12
CA VAL A 29 -18.73 -4.95 3.33
C VAL A 29 -17.65 -3.88 3.49
N VAL A 30 -16.51 -4.23 4.09
CA VAL A 30 -15.35 -3.33 4.17
C VAL A 30 -14.89 -3.11 2.74
N SER A 31 -15.35 -2.00 2.16
CA SER A 31 -15.02 -1.64 0.80
C SER A 31 -13.58 -1.14 0.79
N LYS A 32 -12.81 -1.60 -0.20
CA LYS A 32 -11.47 -1.09 -0.44
C LYS A 32 -11.50 0.44 -0.46
N PRO A 33 -10.57 1.13 0.22
CA PRO A 33 -10.46 2.58 0.16
C PRO A 33 -10.29 3.02 -1.30
N ASP A 34 -11.40 3.49 -1.90
CA ASP A 34 -11.41 4.09 -3.22
C ASP A 34 -10.93 5.54 -3.06
N ALA A 35 -9.82 5.85 -3.71
CA ALA A 35 -9.16 7.14 -3.57
C ALA A 35 -9.59 8.11 -4.69
N THR A 36 -10.66 7.80 -5.41
CA THR A 36 -11.23 8.66 -6.46
C THR A 36 -11.99 9.84 -5.84
N SER A 37 -11.39 11.03 -5.93
CA SER A 37 -12.03 12.29 -5.54
C SER A 37 -12.69 12.99 -6.72
N ALA A 38 -13.37 14.11 -6.47
CA ALA A 38 -13.85 15.02 -7.53
C ALA A 38 -12.71 15.57 -8.43
N GLY A 39 -11.44 15.33 -8.09
CA GLY A 39 -10.25 15.57 -8.93
C GLY A 39 -9.52 14.29 -9.40
N GLY A 40 -10.08 13.11 -9.15
CA GLY A 40 -9.67 11.81 -9.72
C GLY A 40 -8.43 11.14 -9.14
N CYS A 41 -7.74 11.73 -8.15
CA CYS A 41 -6.47 11.21 -7.65
C CYS A 41 -6.42 11.03 -6.13
N GLY A 42 -5.91 9.87 -5.71
CA GLY A 42 -5.64 9.58 -4.31
C GLY A 42 -4.69 8.39 -4.13
N ILE A 43 -4.27 8.20 -2.88
CA ILE A 43 -3.38 7.12 -2.45
C ILE A 43 -4.12 6.29 -1.41
N SER A 44 -4.20 4.98 -1.65
CA SER A 44 -4.69 4.02 -0.66
C SER A 44 -3.54 3.72 0.30
N VAL A 45 -3.58 4.35 1.48
CA VAL A 45 -2.53 4.25 2.50
C VAL A 45 -2.83 3.08 3.42
N GLY A 46 -1.87 2.18 3.54
CA GLY A 46 -1.85 1.15 4.56
C GLY A 46 -0.90 1.51 5.69
N SER A 47 -1.17 0.94 6.85
CA SER A 47 -0.29 1.07 8.01
C SER A 47 -0.21 -0.23 8.80
N VAL A 48 0.89 -0.38 9.54
CA VAL A 48 0.97 -1.34 10.64
C VAL A 48 0.90 -0.54 11.93
N THR A 49 -0.13 -0.78 12.76
CA THR A 49 -0.29 -0.10 14.04
C THR A 49 0.77 -0.59 15.04
N ALA A 50 0.92 0.13 16.15
CA ALA A 50 1.81 -0.33 17.23
C ALA A 50 1.40 -1.71 17.81
N GLY A 51 0.10 -2.03 17.79
CA GLY A 51 -0.45 -3.34 18.17
C GLY A 51 -0.41 -4.40 17.07
N GLY A 52 0.27 -4.13 15.94
CA GLY A 52 0.44 -5.11 14.87
C GLY A 52 -0.80 -5.32 13.99
N ASP A 53 -1.78 -4.42 14.01
CA ASP A 53 -2.92 -4.45 13.09
C ASP A 53 -2.53 -3.87 11.73
N HIS A 54 -3.17 -4.35 10.67
CA HIS A 54 -3.18 -3.69 9.37
C HIS A 54 -4.29 -2.65 9.30
N GLY A 55 -3.90 -1.38 9.26
CA GLY A 55 -4.78 -0.24 9.08
C GLY A 55 -4.91 0.16 7.61
N TYR A 56 -5.97 0.92 7.30
CA TYR A 56 -6.17 1.52 6.00
C TYR A 56 -6.81 2.92 6.11
N LYS A 57 -6.48 3.79 5.17
CA LYS A 57 -7.18 5.04 4.87
C LYS A 57 -6.90 5.48 3.44
N SER A 58 -7.76 6.31 2.86
CA SER A 58 -7.45 7.02 1.60
C SER A 58 -6.92 8.41 1.92
N VAL A 59 -5.93 8.86 1.16
CA VAL A 59 -5.55 10.27 1.07
C VAL A 59 -5.92 10.77 -0.31
N VAL A 60 -6.67 11.87 -0.35
CA VAL A 60 -7.23 12.44 -1.56
C VAL A 60 -6.54 13.76 -1.90
N ALA A 61 -6.16 13.91 -3.17
CA ALA A 61 -5.71 15.18 -3.71
C ALA A 61 -6.91 16.12 -3.84
N ALA A 62 -7.02 17.05 -2.89
CA ALA A 62 -7.97 18.16 -2.87
C ALA A 62 -7.25 19.42 -2.37
N THR A 63 -7.91 20.57 -2.38
CA THR A 63 -7.37 21.81 -1.81
C THR A 63 -8.32 22.30 -0.71
N PRO A 64 -8.04 22.04 0.57
CA PRO A 64 -6.91 21.28 1.11
C PRO A 64 -7.06 19.75 0.94
N PRO A 65 -5.96 18.96 0.95
CA PRO A 65 -6.02 17.52 0.83
C PRO A 65 -6.60 16.88 2.10
N THR A 66 -7.38 15.82 1.91
CA THR A 66 -8.15 15.18 2.97
C THR A 66 -7.77 13.71 3.12
N ALA A 67 -7.84 13.19 4.34
CA ALA A 67 -7.80 11.75 4.59
C ALA A 67 -9.19 11.25 4.99
N THR A 68 -9.54 10.04 4.58
CA THR A 68 -10.72 9.35 5.14
C THR A 68 -10.48 8.97 6.59
N ALA A 69 -11.55 8.62 7.29
CA ALA A 69 -11.42 7.92 8.57
C ALA A 69 -10.53 6.68 8.41
N ALA A 70 -9.68 6.44 9.40
CA ALA A 70 -8.87 5.23 9.46
C ALA A 70 -9.75 4.04 9.82
N GLY A 71 -9.52 2.89 9.17
CA GLY A 71 -10.12 1.61 9.51
C GLY A 71 -9.05 0.56 9.78
N ILE A 72 -9.47 -0.56 10.36
CA ILE A 72 -8.64 -1.76 10.55
C ILE A 72 -9.12 -2.83 9.60
N LEU A 73 -8.24 -3.31 8.74
CA LEU A 73 -8.50 -4.39 7.80
C LEU A 73 -8.20 -5.75 8.45
N GLY A 74 -7.01 -5.91 9.01
CA GLY A 74 -6.58 -7.13 9.68
C GLY A 74 -6.21 -6.84 11.13
N ARG A 75 -6.79 -7.56 12.08
CA ARG A 75 -6.42 -7.47 13.50
C ARG A 75 -5.31 -8.45 13.85
N ALA A 76 -4.37 -8.04 14.69
CA ALA A 76 -3.26 -8.86 15.19
C ALA A 76 -2.52 -9.62 14.07
N VAL A 77 -2.29 -8.95 12.93
CA VAL A 77 -1.55 -9.52 11.79
C VAL A 77 -0.12 -9.82 12.20
N TYR A 78 0.45 -8.98 13.07
CA TYR A 78 1.78 -9.11 13.61
C TYR A 78 1.79 -9.04 15.13
N PRO A 79 2.85 -9.54 15.78
CA PRO A 79 3.10 -9.20 17.18
C PRO A 79 3.34 -7.69 17.36
N ASP A 80 2.91 -7.17 18.50
CA ASP A 80 3.06 -5.77 18.88
C ASP A 80 4.50 -5.27 18.67
N GLY A 81 4.63 -4.14 17.98
CA GLY A 81 5.91 -3.47 17.71
C GLY A 81 6.92 -4.25 16.88
N ALA A 82 6.57 -5.43 16.32
CA ALA A 82 7.54 -6.29 15.65
C ALA A 82 7.96 -5.78 14.26
N VAL A 83 7.05 -5.11 13.54
CA VAL A 83 7.29 -4.67 12.16
C VAL A 83 8.09 -3.38 12.13
N ARG A 84 9.17 -3.39 11.34
CA ARG A 84 10.02 -2.21 11.10
C ARG A 84 9.81 -1.59 9.73
N ILE A 85 9.57 -2.43 8.72
CA ILE A 85 9.45 -2.04 7.32
C ILE A 85 8.38 -2.92 6.69
N SER A 86 7.53 -2.32 5.86
CA SER A 86 6.60 -3.01 5.00
C SER A 86 6.88 -2.61 3.55
N SER A 87 6.80 -3.57 2.65
CA SER A 87 6.58 -3.30 1.23
C SER A 87 5.15 -2.79 1.00
N SER A 88 4.86 -2.41 -0.24
CA SER A 88 3.47 -2.30 -0.69
C SER A 88 2.75 -3.63 -0.47
N MET A 89 1.51 -3.60 0.01
CA MET A 89 0.71 -4.80 0.26
C MET A 89 -0.42 -4.85 -0.76
N SER A 90 -0.69 -6.04 -1.31
CA SER A 90 -1.89 -6.25 -2.10
C SER A 90 -3.12 -6.36 -1.21
N TRP A 91 -4.21 -5.76 -1.67
CA TRP A 91 -5.56 -6.03 -1.21
C TRP A 91 -6.37 -6.46 -2.43
N GLY A 92 -6.51 -7.77 -2.56
CA GLY A 92 -7.32 -8.42 -3.59
C GLY A 92 -8.61 -9.02 -3.03
N ASP A 93 -9.40 -9.57 -3.94
CA ASP A 93 -10.62 -10.34 -3.66
C ASP A 93 -10.37 -11.80 -4.10
N ASP A 94 -10.59 -12.75 -3.20
CA ASP A 94 -10.49 -14.19 -3.49
C ASP A 94 -11.88 -14.81 -3.79
N GLY A 95 -12.93 -13.99 -3.84
CA GLY A 95 -14.32 -14.38 -4.10
C GLY A 95 -15.02 -15.02 -2.89
N VAL A 96 -14.35 -15.09 -1.73
CA VAL A 96 -14.85 -15.78 -0.53
C VAL A 96 -14.71 -14.91 0.72
N SER A 97 -13.59 -14.21 0.88
CA SER A 97 -13.25 -13.38 2.02
C SER A 97 -13.54 -11.90 1.75
N ILE A 98 -13.56 -11.09 2.81
CA ILE A 98 -13.71 -9.63 2.68
C ILE A 98 -12.47 -9.01 2.03
N ALA A 99 -11.30 -9.62 2.24
CA ALA A 99 -10.05 -9.22 1.62
C ALA A 99 -9.04 -10.35 1.69
N PHE A 100 -8.30 -10.54 0.59
CA PHE A 100 -7.08 -11.34 0.52
C PHE A 100 -5.87 -10.41 0.44
N VAL A 101 -5.00 -10.47 1.43
CA VAL A 101 -3.84 -9.60 1.57
C VAL A 101 -2.55 -10.38 1.36
N GLY A 102 -1.58 -9.76 0.67
CA GLY A 102 -0.25 -10.34 0.44
C GLY A 102 0.85 -9.29 0.33
N GLY A 103 2.04 -9.59 0.84
CA GLY A 103 3.23 -8.77 0.64
C GLY A 103 4.34 -9.09 1.62
N TYR A 104 5.42 -8.31 1.60
CA TYR A 104 6.60 -8.57 2.44
C TYR A 104 6.79 -7.53 3.55
N SER A 105 7.18 -8.02 4.74
CA SER A 105 7.48 -7.19 5.91
C SER A 105 8.75 -7.65 6.61
N VAL A 106 9.51 -6.70 7.13
CA VAL A 106 10.68 -6.95 7.97
C VAL A 106 10.27 -6.88 9.43
N LEU A 107 10.38 -8.03 10.12
CA LEU A 107 10.14 -8.16 11.55
C LEU A 107 11.49 -8.39 12.22
N GLY A 108 11.91 -7.47 13.08
CA GLY A 108 13.26 -7.50 13.67
C GLY A 108 14.35 -7.53 12.60
N ASP A 109 15.07 -8.65 12.50
CA ASP A 109 16.19 -8.87 11.57
C ASP A 109 15.85 -9.79 10.37
N ALA A 110 14.58 -10.18 10.22
CA ALA A 110 14.17 -11.17 9.25
C ALA A 110 13.03 -10.66 8.36
N LEU A 111 13.05 -11.10 7.10
CA LEU A 111 11.99 -10.88 6.15
C LEU A 111 10.94 -11.98 6.25
N TYR A 112 9.69 -11.57 6.22
CA TYR A 112 8.51 -12.41 6.18
C TYR A 112 7.67 -12.07 4.96
N TYR A 113 7.02 -13.08 4.40
CA TYR A 113 5.89 -12.92 3.51
C TYR A 113 4.62 -13.04 4.34
N THR A 114 3.85 -11.98 4.39
CA THR A 114 2.55 -11.91 5.06
C THR A 114 1.48 -12.21 4.04
N GLN A 115 0.61 -13.16 4.37
CA GLN A 115 -0.56 -13.46 3.56
C GLN A 115 -1.72 -13.88 4.45
N TYR A 116 -2.89 -13.27 4.26
CA TYR A 116 -4.07 -13.62 5.04
C TYR A 116 -5.37 -13.22 4.34
N SER A 117 -6.45 -13.89 4.73
CA SER A 117 -7.83 -13.54 4.40
C SER A 117 -8.55 -12.95 5.62
N THR A 118 -9.42 -11.97 5.40
CA THR A 118 -10.20 -11.33 6.47
C THR A 118 -11.69 -11.61 6.37
N GLY A 119 -12.35 -11.60 7.52
CA GLY A 119 -13.81 -11.54 7.63
C GLY A 119 -14.23 -10.56 8.71
N ASP A 120 -15.51 -10.59 9.09
CA ASP A 120 -16.14 -9.59 9.95
C ASP A 120 -15.42 -9.41 11.31
N SER A 121 -14.80 -10.47 11.83
CA SER A 121 -14.10 -10.48 13.13
C SER A 121 -12.60 -10.15 13.05
N GLY A 122 -12.00 -10.09 11.85
CA GLY A 122 -10.56 -9.90 11.66
C GLY A 122 -9.94 -10.95 10.74
N VAL A 123 -8.67 -11.30 10.97
CA VAL A 123 -7.97 -12.33 10.19
C VAL A 123 -8.63 -13.69 10.42
N ILE A 124 -9.06 -14.37 9.35
CA ILE A 124 -9.67 -15.70 9.43
C ILE A 124 -8.63 -16.79 9.17
N GLU A 125 -7.81 -16.62 8.13
CA GLU A 125 -6.84 -17.60 7.68
C GLU A 125 -5.58 -16.88 7.21
N GLY A 126 -4.41 -17.49 7.43
CA GLY A 126 -3.13 -16.99 6.95
C GLY A 126 -2.10 -16.81 8.05
N GLY A 127 -1.06 -16.03 7.76
CA GLY A 127 -0.01 -15.71 8.71
C GLY A 127 1.26 -15.17 8.04
N ASN A 128 2.34 -15.20 8.83
CA ASN A 128 3.64 -14.67 8.44
C ASN A 128 4.61 -15.81 8.18
N LYS A 129 4.95 -16.03 6.91
CA LYS A 129 5.94 -17.03 6.50
C LYS A 129 7.33 -16.40 6.45
N ARG A 130 8.24 -16.87 7.31
CA ARG A 130 9.63 -16.41 7.29
C ARG A 130 10.32 -16.78 5.97
N ILE A 131 10.97 -15.80 5.35
CA ILE A 131 11.77 -15.96 4.13
C ILE A 131 13.25 -16.13 4.48
N GLY A 132 13.79 -15.28 5.37
CA GLY A 132 15.20 -15.36 5.75
C GLY A 132 15.65 -14.22 6.67
N GLY A 133 16.84 -14.37 7.27
CA GLY A 133 17.47 -13.35 8.13
C GLY A 133 18.38 -12.38 7.36
N GLY A 134 19.02 -11.45 8.08
CA GLY A 134 19.97 -10.48 7.52
C GLY A 134 19.35 -9.14 7.09
N TRP A 135 18.11 -8.88 7.51
CA TRP A 135 17.34 -7.68 7.16
C TRP A 135 17.45 -6.55 8.18
N GLY A 136 18.16 -6.74 9.30
CA GLY A 136 18.24 -5.77 10.39
C GLY A 136 18.81 -4.40 10.00
N SER A 137 19.71 -4.35 9.01
CA SER A 137 20.32 -3.11 8.50
C SER A 137 19.56 -2.46 7.33
N PHE A 138 18.48 -3.09 6.86
CA PHE A 138 17.66 -2.50 5.81
C PHE A 138 16.82 -1.36 6.38
N VAL A 139 16.57 -0.36 5.54
CA VAL A 139 15.78 0.85 5.86
C VAL A 139 14.64 1.09 4.87
N ALA A 140 14.64 0.40 3.74
CA ALA A 140 13.55 0.43 2.77
C ALA A 140 13.40 -0.94 2.10
N LEU A 141 12.16 -1.26 1.75
CA LEU A 141 11.74 -2.46 1.03
C LEU A 141 10.59 -2.04 0.10
N ASP A 142 10.68 -2.37 -1.18
CA ASP A 142 9.62 -2.08 -2.15
C ASP A 142 9.57 -3.16 -3.23
N GLU A 143 8.43 -3.28 -3.90
CA GLU A 143 8.16 -4.27 -4.93
C GLU A 143 7.80 -3.61 -6.25
N ALA A 144 8.43 -4.05 -7.33
CA ALA A 144 8.08 -3.66 -8.69
C ALA A 144 7.54 -4.85 -9.46
N VAL A 145 6.28 -4.75 -9.87
CA VAL A 145 5.61 -5.71 -10.73
C VAL A 145 5.46 -5.10 -12.12
N TYR A 146 5.89 -5.85 -13.14
CA TYR A 146 5.70 -5.50 -14.54
C TYR A 146 5.00 -6.64 -15.27
N PHE A 147 3.96 -6.32 -16.04
CA PHE A 147 3.27 -7.27 -16.88
C PHE A 147 3.05 -6.72 -18.29
N ASP A 148 3.68 -7.37 -19.27
CA ASP A 148 3.39 -7.24 -20.70
C ASP A 148 3.68 -8.58 -21.37
N LYS A 149 2.70 -9.49 -21.32
CA LYS A 149 2.78 -10.90 -21.73
C LYS A 149 3.79 -11.75 -20.96
N VAL A 150 4.74 -11.12 -20.29
CA VAL A 150 5.71 -11.69 -19.35
C VAL A 150 5.57 -10.94 -18.04
N LEU A 151 5.37 -11.71 -16.97
CA LEU A 151 5.31 -11.21 -15.60
C LEU A 151 6.71 -11.14 -15.00
N ARG A 152 7.09 -9.98 -14.46
CA ARG A 152 8.33 -9.77 -13.72
C ARG A 152 8.01 -9.23 -12.33
N HIS A 153 8.55 -9.89 -11.31
CA HIS A 153 8.56 -9.39 -9.95
C HIS A 153 9.99 -9.10 -9.54
N ASN A 154 10.29 -7.83 -9.29
CA ASN A 154 11.52 -7.42 -8.66
C ASN A 154 11.22 -6.92 -7.26
N THR A 155 12.04 -7.30 -6.30
CA THR A 155 11.99 -6.74 -4.95
C THR A 155 13.27 -5.96 -4.70
N TYR A 156 13.13 -4.79 -4.10
CA TYR A 156 14.20 -3.84 -3.85
C TYR A 156 14.40 -3.65 -2.36
N GLY A 157 15.65 -3.56 -1.93
CA GLY A 157 15.98 -3.28 -0.54
C GLY A 157 17.18 -2.34 -0.44
N LEU A 158 17.08 -1.36 0.46
CA LEU A 158 18.19 -0.44 0.75
C LEU A 158 18.80 -0.77 2.11
N SER A 159 20.09 -1.07 2.13
CA SER A 159 20.83 -1.36 3.37
C SER A 159 22.22 -0.73 3.29
N ASN A 160 22.63 -0.01 4.33
CA ASN A 160 23.97 0.59 4.48
C ASN A 160 24.48 1.31 3.21
N GLY A 161 23.59 2.04 2.52
CA GLY A 161 23.92 2.76 1.29
C GLY A 161 24.14 1.92 0.04
N THR A 162 23.79 0.64 0.10
CA THR A 162 23.75 -0.28 -1.04
C THR A 162 22.31 -0.63 -1.37
N LEU A 163 21.94 -0.41 -2.63
CA LEU A 163 20.64 -0.81 -3.16
C LEU A 163 20.76 -2.22 -3.72
N TYR A 164 19.88 -3.11 -3.29
CA TYR A 164 19.79 -4.50 -3.74
C TYR A 164 18.53 -4.69 -4.56
N ARG A 165 18.61 -5.59 -5.54
CA ARG A 165 17.46 -6.12 -6.27
C ARG A 165 17.51 -7.63 -6.31
N TRP A 166 16.36 -8.26 -6.09
CA TRP A 166 16.11 -9.67 -6.35
C TRP A 166 15.03 -9.82 -7.40
N THR A 167 15.10 -10.88 -8.19
CA THR A 167 13.97 -11.34 -8.99
C THR A 167 13.25 -12.42 -8.20
N VAL A 168 11.94 -12.25 -8.00
CA VAL A 168 11.10 -13.22 -7.30
C VAL A 168 10.29 -14.01 -8.32
N SER A 169 10.35 -15.33 -8.25
CA SER A 169 9.58 -16.22 -9.14
C SER A 169 9.03 -17.38 -8.31
N ASN A 170 7.71 -17.53 -8.29
CA ASN A 170 7.01 -18.55 -7.50
C ASN A 170 7.45 -18.53 -6.02
N GLY A 171 7.61 -17.33 -5.45
CA GLY A 171 8.08 -17.13 -4.06
C GLY A 171 9.58 -17.37 -3.84
N VAL A 172 10.34 -17.75 -4.87
CA VAL A 172 11.78 -17.97 -4.78
C VAL A 172 12.55 -16.72 -5.16
N TRP A 173 13.40 -16.25 -4.26
CA TRP A 173 14.26 -15.07 -4.43
C TRP A 173 15.54 -15.47 -5.17
N ARG A 174 15.81 -14.87 -6.33
CA ARG A 174 16.93 -15.20 -7.22
C ARG A 174 17.62 -13.94 -7.74
N ASN A 175 18.73 -14.15 -8.46
CA ASN A 175 19.41 -13.12 -9.25
C ASN A 175 19.73 -11.85 -8.47
N LYS A 176 20.19 -12.01 -7.23
CA LYS A 176 20.57 -10.89 -6.36
C LYS A 176 21.67 -10.08 -7.05
N VAL A 177 21.39 -8.81 -7.28
CA VAL A 177 22.35 -7.81 -7.75
C VAL A 177 22.32 -6.60 -6.85
N SER A 178 23.36 -5.78 -6.90
CA SER A 178 23.48 -4.61 -6.02
C SER A 178 24.24 -3.46 -6.67
N ALA A 179 23.94 -2.25 -6.20
CA ALA A 179 24.65 -1.03 -6.55
C ALA A 179 24.92 -0.19 -5.28
N PRO A 180 26.19 0.13 -4.95
CA PRO A 180 26.51 1.05 -3.86
C PRO A 180 26.26 2.51 -4.28
N GLY A 181 26.37 3.45 -3.33
CA GLY A 181 26.30 4.90 -3.59
C GLY A 181 25.02 5.59 -3.10
N PHE A 182 24.17 4.87 -2.36
CA PHE A 182 22.88 5.35 -1.87
C PHE A 182 22.89 5.66 -0.37
N ALA A 183 24.06 5.91 0.21
CA ALA A 183 24.22 6.10 1.66
C ALA A 183 23.41 7.28 2.21
N SER A 184 23.14 8.30 1.39
CA SER A 184 22.36 9.48 1.78
C SER A 184 20.84 9.29 1.72
N VAL A 185 20.35 8.23 1.05
CA VAL A 185 18.91 7.99 0.88
C VAL A 185 18.25 7.71 2.23
N LYS A 186 17.13 8.40 2.47
CA LYS A 186 16.32 8.29 3.69
C LYS A 186 15.11 7.37 3.45
N SER A 187 14.35 7.63 2.39
CA SER A 187 13.23 6.80 1.96
C SER A 187 13.11 6.81 0.42
N MET A 188 12.38 5.86 -0.13
CA MET A 188 12.14 5.75 -1.56
C MET A 188 10.74 5.20 -1.84
N ALA A 189 10.17 5.55 -2.99
CA ALA A 189 8.89 5.06 -3.48
C ALA A 189 8.99 4.70 -4.95
N LEU A 190 8.51 3.51 -5.34
CA LEU A 190 8.41 3.12 -6.74
C LEU A 190 7.42 4.04 -7.47
N ILE A 191 7.87 4.65 -8.57
CA ILE A 191 7.05 5.50 -9.41
C ILE A 191 6.87 4.95 -10.81
N SER A 192 7.71 4.03 -11.28
CA SER A 192 7.58 3.43 -12.63
C SER A 192 8.19 2.03 -12.68
N SER A 193 7.61 1.17 -13.53
CA SER A 193 8.12 -0.16 -13.85
C SER A 193 7.79 -0.43 -15.30
N THR A 194 8.85 -0.59 -16.09
CA THR A 194 8.81 -0.83 -17.52
C THR A 194 9.52 -2.13 -17.84
N LYS A 195 9.51 -2.56 -19.10
CA LYS A 195 10.22 -3.78 -19.52
C LYS A 195 11.71 -3.76 -19.15
N THR A 196 12.34 -2.60 -19.25
CA THR A 196 13.79 -2.45 -19.16
C THR A 196 14.25 -1.70 -17.91
N TYR A 197 13.36 -1.00 -17.21
CA TYR A 197 13.72 -0.21 -16.04
C TYR A 197 12.65 -0.20 -14.95
N ASP A 198 13.08 0.00 -13.71
CA ASP A 198 12.22 0.40 -12.59
C ASP A 198 12.72 1.77 -12.09
N THR A 199 11.82 2.72 -11.82
CA THR A 199 12.17 4.08 -11.40
C THR A 199 11.59 4.38 -10.03
N PHE A 200 12.44 4.90 -9.14
CA PHE A 200 12.07 5.35 -7.81
C PHE A 200 12.21 6.87 -7.68
N LEU A 201 11.35 7.48 -6.85
CA LEU A 201 11.68 8.74 -6.19
C LEU A 201 12.33 8.45 -4.85
N ALA A 202 13.39 9.17 -4.51
CA ALA A 202 14.11 8.99 -3.26
C ALA A 202 14.50 10.34 -2.67
N ASN A 203 14.16 10.55 -1.39
CA ASN A 203 14.66 11.69 -0.63
C ASN A 203 15.95 11.33 0.11
N THR A 204 16.75 12.34 0.39
CA THR A 204 18.00 12.19 1.13
C THR A 204 17.90 12.83 2.51
N ARG A 205 18.74 12.39 3.45
CA ARG A 205 18.86 13.04 4.77
C ARG A 205 19.30 14.51 4.68
N GLY A 206 19.99 14.89 3.59
CA GLY A 206 20.37 16.27 3.29
C GLY A 206 19.27 17.11 2.62
N GLY A 207 18.11 16.53 2.32
CA GLY A 207 16.93 17.26 1.85
C GLY A 207 16.69 17.29 0.35
N ALA A 208 17.61 16.78 -0.45
CA ALA A 208 17.40 16.64 -1.89
C ALA A 208 16.43 15.49 -2.22
N LEU A 209 15.72 15.63 -3.35
CA LEU A 209 14.89 14.61 -4.00
C LEU A 209 15.54 14.19 -5.32
N TYR A 210 15.63 12.89 -5.55
CA TYR A 210 16.20 12.31 -6.76
C TYR A 210 15.25 11.31 -7.41
N THR A 211 15.43 11.09 -8.71
CA THR A 211 14.97 9.87 -9.37
C THR A 211 16.11 8.87 -9.44
N ILE A 212 15.79 7.60 -9.25
CA ILE A 212 16.73 6.48 -9.39
C ILE A 212 16.15 5.53 -10.42
N HIS A 213 16.73 5.53 -11.61
CA HIS A 213 16.31 4.71 -12.74
C HIS A 213 17.19 3.47 -12.83
N ILE A 214 16.62 2.30 -12.59
CA ILE A 214 17.35 1.05 -12.37
C ILE A 214 17.12 0.09 -13.55
N PRO A 215 18.16 -0.28 -14.33
CA PRO A 215 18.00 -1.23 -15.42
C PRO A 215 17.62 -2.59 -14.87
N THR A 216 16.70 -3.31 -15.51
CA THR A 216 16.17 -4.62 -15.05
C THR A 216 17.12 -5.78 -15.33
N THR A 217 18.19 -5.53 -16.09
CA THR A 217 19.26 -6.48 -16.41
C THR A 217 20.42 -6.40 -15.42
N ALA A 218 21.39 -7.29 -15.58
CA ALA A 218 22.69 -7.20 -14.92
C ALA A 218 23.76 -6.76 -15.95
N PRO A 219 24.76 -5.95 -15.58
CA PRO A 219 24.98 -5.37 -14.25
C PRO A 219 23.95 -4.29 -13.89
N MET A 220 23.59 -4.21 -12.61
CA MET A 220 22.71 -3.16 -12.10
C MET A 220 23.49 -1.84 -12.01
N LYS A 221 23.29 -0.95 -13.00
CA LYS A 221 23.88 0.39 -13.05
C LYS A 221 22.79 1.46 -13.01
N PRO A 222 22.34 1.89 -11.82
CA PRO A 222 21.31 2.91 -11.72
C PRO A 222 21.76 4.26 -12.27
N ILE A 223 20.83 4.99 -12.87
CA ILE A 223 21.01 6.37 -13.31
C ILE A 223 20.25 7.26 -12.34
N VAL A 224 20.95 8.21 -11.72
CA VAL A 224 20.37 9.10 -10.71
C VAL A 224 20.29 10.52 -11.25
N LYS A 225 19.11 11.14 -11.15
CA LYS A 225 18.91 12.55 -11.54
C LYS A 225 18.31 13.35 -10.40
N GLN A 226 18.87 14.53 -10.13
CA GLN A 226 18.32 15.42 -9.12
C GLN A 226 17.01 16.03 -9.61
N VAL A 227 15.99 16.00 -8.74
CA VAL A 227 14.66 16.58 -8.99
C VAL A 227 14.50 17.89 -8.22
N ARG A 228 14.88 17.89 -6.94
CA ARG A 228 14.94 19.07 -6.07
C ARG A 228 16.20 19.02 -5.21
N SER A 229 16.74 20.18 -4.88
CA SER A 229 17.98 20.28 -4.10
C SER A 229 17.77 20.25 -2.59
N ALA A 230 16.59 20.61 -2.09
CA ALA A 230 16.31 20.73 -0.67
C ALA A 230 14.81 20.54 -0.37
N THR A 231 14.47 20.57 0.94
CA THR A 231 13.13 20.53 1.55
C THR A 231 12.44 19.18 1.65
N TRP A 232 13.11 18.08 1.29
CA TRP A 232 12.52 16.73 1.36
C TRP A 232 13.00 15.90 2.55
N GLN A 233 13.87 16.44 3.41
CA GLN A 233 14.48 15.69 4.51
C GLN A 233 13.49 15.30 5.60
N GLY A 234 12.36 16.02 5.73
CA GLY A 234 11.38 15.78 6.79
C GLY A 234 10.56 14.50 6.61
N PHE A 235 10.60 13.86 5.44
CA PHE A 235 9.79 12.67 5.18
C PHE A 235 10.55 11.37 5.47
N GLU A 236 10.07 10.58 6.42
CA GLU A 236 10.53 9.21 6.69
C GLU A 236 9.87 8.20 5.76
N THR A 237 8.73 8.55 5.17
CA THR A 237 8.01 7.67 4.24
C THR A 237 7.53 8.46 3.03
N LEU A 238 7.76 7.89 1.86
CA LEU A 238 7.20 8.33 0.60
C LEU A 238 6.28 7.21 0.10
N LEU A 239 5.04 7.55 -0.24
CA LEU A 239 4.10 6.64 -0.90
C LEU A 239 3.66 7.26 -2.22
N ALA A 240 3.57 6.45 -3.26
CA ALA A 240 3.24 6.91 -4.60
C ALA A 240 2.06 6.12 -5.18
N SER A 241 1.14 6.82 -5.82
CA SER A 241 0.02 6.24 -6.57
C SER A 241 -0.11 6.94 -7.92
N GLN A 242 -0.66 6.23 -8.91
CA GLN A 242 -0.95 6.81 -10.21
C GLN A 242 -2.00 7.93 -10.07
N CYS A 243 -1.78 9.03 -10.78
CA CYS A 243 -2.70 10.15 -10.87
C CYS A 243 -2.77 10.65 -12.32
N GLY A 244 -3.83 10.27 -13.02
CA GLY A 244 -3.95 10.53 -14.47
C GLY A 244 -3.00 9.67 -15.32
N GLN A 245 -2.81 10.07 -16.58
CA GLN A 245 -2.05 9.28 -17.55
C GLN A 245 -0.54 9.28 -17.30
N TYR A 246 0.01 10.42 -16.84
CA TYR A 246 1.45 10.65 -16.71
C TYR A 246 1.84 11.30 -15.38
N GLY A 247 0.96 11.27 -14.38
CA GLY A 247 1.17 11.91 -13.09
C GLY A 247 1.29 10.88 -11.97
N THR A 248 2.09 11.24 -10.97
CA THR A 248 2.17 10.53 -9.70
C THR A 248 1.59 11.42 -8.61
N LEU A 249 0.68 10.88 -7.82
CA LEU A 249 0.40 11.46 -6.51
C LEU A 249 1.43 10.92 -5.52
N LEU A 250 2.15 11.81 -4.86
CA LEU A 250 3.16 11.49 -3.87
C LEU A 250 2.71 11.99 -2.50
N LEU A 251 2.69 11.10 -1.52
CA LEU A 251 2.48 11.42 -0.11
C LEU A 251 3.82 11.30 0.62
N GLY A 252 4.29 12.42 1.18
CA GLY A 252 5.39 12.44 2.13
C GLY A 252 4.84 12.45 3.56
N ILE A 253 5.24 11.49 4.38
CA ILE A 253 4.87 11.39 5.79
C ILE A 253 6.09 11.75 6.64
N ASP A 254 5.92 12.77 7.47
CA ASP A 254 6.85 13.19 8.52
C ASP A 254 6.41 12.52 9.83
N ARG A 255 7.20 11.55 10.26
CA ARG A 255 6.99 10.72 11.43
C ARG A 255 7.22 11.49 12.72
N ASP A 256 8.13 12.45 12.72
CA ASP A 256 8.48 13.24 13.91
C ASP A 256 7.34 14.17 14.31
N THR A 257 6.59 14.69 13.33
CA THR A 257 5.45 15.58 13.54
C THR A 257 4.09 14.92 13.35
N HIS A 258 4.06 13.65 12.93
CA HIS A 258 2.85 12.89 12.57
C HIS A 258 2.01 13.54 11.47
N THR A 259 2.66 14.22 10.52
CA THR A 259 1.99 14.96 9.45
C THR A 259 2.25 14.35 8.07
N GLY A 260 1.30 14.52 7.16
CA GLY A 260 1.44 14.10 5.76
C GLY A 260 1.27 15.29 4.82
N TYR A 261 1.99 15.28 3.71
CA TYR A 261 1.92 16.30 2.65
C TYR A 261 1.75 15.64 1.29
N VAL A 262 0.85 16.18 0.48
CA VAL A 262 0.50 15.61 -0.83
C VAL A 262 1.05 16.49 -1.94
N TYR A 263 1.62 15.84 -2.96
CA TYR A 263 2.19 16.47 -4.14
C TYR A 263 1.72 15.76 -5.40
N ALA A 264 1.33 16.52 -6.44
CA ALA A 264 1.32 16.00 -7.79
C ALA A 264 2.73 16.13 -8.38
N VAL A 265 3.26 15.02 -8.88
CA VAL A 265 4.57 14.94 -9.53
C VAL A 265 4.34 14.54 -10.99
N GLY A 266 4.76 15.39 -11.90
CA GLY A 266 4.75 15.09 -13.33
C GLY A 266 5.86 14.13 -13.73
N HIS A 267 6.00 13.89 -15.03
CA HIS A 267 7.06 13.04 -15.56
C HIS A 267 8.46 13.48 -15.10
N ALA A 268 9.27 12.51 -14.70
CA ALA A 268 10.52 12.69 -14.00
C ALA A 268 11.69 13.07 -14.92
N THR A 269 11.82 14.35 -15.27
CA THR A 269 12.84 14.89 -16.19
C THR A 269 14.07 15.51 -15.48
N GLY A 270 14.27 15.20 -14.20
CA GLY A 270 15.32 15.83 -13.38
C GLY A 270 14.85 17.17 -12.81
N THR A 271 15.67 18.22 -12.88
CA THR A 271 15.35 19.51 -12.24
C THR A 271 14.13 20.20 -12.82
N THR A 272 13.74 19.87 -14.06
CA THR A 272 12.53 20.38 -14.73
C THR A 272 11.26 19.61 -14.40
N THR A 273 11.34 18.55 -13.58
CA THR A 273 10.15 17.79 -13.13
C THR A 273 9.18 18.74 -12.44
N VAL A 274 7.93 18.76 -12.91
CA VAL A 274 6.86 19.54 -12.29
C VAL A 274 6.47 18.88 -10.97
N ILE A 275 6.47 19.66 -9.88
CA ILE A 275 5.96 19.22 -8.57
C ILE A 275 5.03 20.31 -8.07
N GLN A 276 3.76 19.97 -7.91
CA GLN A 276 2.74 20.84 -7.34
C GLN A 276 2.36 20.33 -5.96
N SER A 277 2.51 21.18 -4.95
CA SER A 277 2.06 20.88 -3.58
C SER A 277 0.56 21.11 -3.45
N PHE A 278 -0.16 20.16 -2.86
CA PHE A 278 -1.51 20.35 -2.34
C PHE A 278 -1.50 20.77 -0.87
N GLY A 279 -0.36 20.66 -0.20
CA GLY A 279 -0.19 21.03 1.20
C GLY A 279 -0.40 19.88 2.17
N LYS A 280 -0.59 20.25 3.44
CA LYS A 280 -0.73 19.32 4.57
C LYS A 280 -2.09 18.61 4.51
N VAL A 281 -2.08 17.29 4.67
CA VAL A 281 -3.29 16.47 4.77
C VAL A 281 -4.00 16.76 6.08
N ALA A 282 -5.32 16.96 6.02
CA ALA A 282 -6.15 17.02 7.22
C ALA A 282 -6.18 15.64 7.90
N GLY A 283 -5.50 15.52 9.04
CA GLY A 283 -5.40 14.28 9.82
C GLY A 283 -3.99 14.06 10.39
N THR A 284 -3.79 12.92 11.04
CA THR A 284 -2.50 12.52 11.62
C THR A 284 -2.04 11.16 11.11
N PHE A 285 -0.73 10.99 11.15
CA PHE A 285 -0.03 9.76 10.77
C PHE A 285 0.81 9.27 11.97
N THR A 286 0.16 8.58 12.91
CA THR A 286 0.75 8.12 14.18
C THR A 286 1.30 6.70 14.16
N ASP A 287 0.87 5.87 13.21
CA ASP A 287 1.35 4.48 13.10
C ASP A 287 2.86 4.39 12.78
N PRO A 288 3.56 3.37 13.29
CA PRO A 288 5.01 3.23 13.12
C PRO A 288 5.45 2.87 11.69
N VAL A 289 4.59 2.26 10.89
CA VAL A 289 4.91 1.81 9.52
C VAL A 289 3.75 2.17 8.61
N TYR A 290 4.07 2.77 7.46
CA TYR A 290 3.13 3.07 6.38
C TYR A 290 3.60 2.43 5.08
N PHE A 291 2.64 2.02 4.25
CA PHE A 291 2.88 1.42 2.95
C PHE A 291 1.73 1.75 2.00
N HIS A 292 1.88 1.40 0.73
CA HIS A 292 0.83 1.57 -0.28
C HIS A 292 0.00 0.28 -0.40
N TRP A 293 -1.33 0.40 -0.35
CA TRP A 293 -2.23 -0.68 -0.74
C TRP A 293 -2.32 -0.74 -2.27
N THR A 294 -2.01 -1.90 -2.84
CA THR A 294 -2.22 -2.18 -4.26
C THR A 294 -3.48 -3.03 -4.45
N ASP A 295 -3.99 -3.14 -5.68
CA ASP A 295 -5.14 -3.99 -6.01
C ASP A 295 -4.82 -5.49 -6.13
N GLY A 296 -3.57 -5.88 -5.86
CA GLY A 296 -3.12 -7.26 -6.03
C GLY A 296 -3.16 -7.77 -7.46
N ASN A 297 -3.54 -6.92 -8.42
CA ASN A 297 -3.56 -7.27 -9.80
C ASN A 297 -2.13 -7.14 -10.35
N PRO A 298 -1.56 -8.17 -10.99
CA PRO A 298 -0.26 -8.04 -11.65
C PRO A 298 -0.26 -7.01 -12.79
N THR A 299 -1.44 -6.55 -13.24
CA THR A 299 -1.56 -5.41 -14.17
C THR A 299 -1.50 -4.05 -13.47
N PHE A 300 -1.36 -4.01 -12.13
CA PHE A 300 -1.05 -2.79 -11.41
C PHE A 300 0.17 -2.14 -12.04
N LYS A 301 -0.06 -1.00 -12.69
CA LYS A 301 1.01 -0.20 -13.26
C LYS A 301 1.45 0.76 -12.17
N PRO A 302 2.75 0.80 -11.84
CA PRO A 302 3.24 1.89 -11.01
C PRO A 302 2.93 3.25 -11.66
N PRO A 303 2.97 4.32 -10.85
CA PRO A 303 2.39 5.62 -11.16
C PRO A 303 2.71 6.24 -12.54
N PHE A 304 3.86 5.93 -13.12
CA PHE A 304 4.27 6.29 -14.47
C PHE A 304 4.44 5.04 -15.33
N GLY A 305 3.73 4.99 -16.45
CA GLY A 305 4.19 4.26 -17.63
C GLY A 305 5.08 5.19 -18.44
N GLU A 306 6.37 4.84 -18.60
CA GLU A 306 7.15 5.32 -19.75
C GLU A 306 6.91 4.38 -20.93
#